data_AF-X8CKB0-F1
#
_entry.id   AF-X8CKB0-F1
#
_cell.length_a   1.000
_cell.length_b   1.000
_cell.length_c   1.000
_cell.angle_alpha   90.00
_cell.angle_beta   90.00
_cell.angle_gamma   90.00
#
_symmetry.space_group_name_H-M   'P 1'
#
loop_
_entity.id
_entity.type
_entity.pdbx_description
1 polymer ?
#
loop_
_entity_poly.entity_id
_entity_poly.type
_entity_poly.pdbx_seq_one_letter_code
_entity_poly.pdbx_strand_id
1 'polypeptide(L)'
;MYHRALWDAALSGPVNAVAPQPVRNAEYTSTLAAVLHRPAVLPVPSLGPRLLLGGQGARELACASQRVAPRKLVAAGHRFRQPDLTQALRHLLGRGQSTVRAPGGR
;
A
#
# COMPACT_ATOMS: atom_id res chain seq x y z
N MET A 1 -6.66 -4.88 10.22
CA MET A 1 -6.61 -3.78 11.21
C MET A 1 -7.98 -3.31 11.68
N TYR A 2 -8.88 -2.81 10.82
CA TYR A 2 -10.19 -2.28 11.25
C TYR A 2 -11.05 -3.26 12.05
N HIS A 3 -11.20 -4.50 11.56
CA HIS A 3 -11.93 -5.53 12.29
C HIS A 3 -11.38 -5.72 13.72
N ARG A 4 -10.04 -5.73 13.89
CA ARG A 4 -9.39 -5.88 15.20
C ARG A 4 -9.71 -4.71 16.14
N ALA A 5 -9.78 -3.49 15.62
CA ALA A 5 -10.10 -2.31 16.42
C ALA A 5 -11.53 -2.34 17.00
N LEU A 6 -12.43 -3.18 16.46
CA LEU A 6 -13.79 -3.32 17.00
C LEU A 6 -13.85 -4.09 18.32
N TRP A 7 -12.86 -4.94 18.61
CA TRP A 7 -12.92 -5.85 19.76
C TRP A 7 -11.64 -5.90 20.61
N ASP A 8 -10.50 -5.41 20.11
CA ASP A 8 -9.27 -5.28 20.90
C ASP A 8 -9.28 -3.95 21.67
N ALA A 9 -9.76 -4.00 22.92
CA ALA A 9 -9.84 -2.83 23.79
C ALA A 9 -8.47 -2.18 24.09
N ALA A 10 -7.35 -2.91 23.89
CA ALA A 10 -6.01 -2.35 24.03
C ALA A 10 -5.63 -1.42 22.87
N LEU A 11 -6.30 -1.52 21.71
CA LEU A 11 -6.15 -0.60 20.59
C LEU A 11 -7.07 0.62 20.73
N SER A 12 -6.71 1.53 21.63
CA SER A 12 -7.48 2.75 21.91
C SER A 12 -6.85 4.02 21.29
N GLY A 13 -7.67 5.04 21.07
CA GLY A 13 -7.27 6.33 20.50
C GLY A 13 -6.83 6.26 19.03
N PRO A 14 -6.06 7.24 18.53
CA PRO A 14 -5.62 7.26 17.13
C PRO A 14 -4.71 6.08 16.80
N VAL A 15 -5.01 5.37 15.70
CA VAL A 15 -4.24 4.24 15.19
C VAL A 15 -3.92 4.47 13.72
N ASN A 16 -2.63 4.46 13.37
CA ASN A 16 -2.18 4.59 11.99
C ASN A 16 -2.41 3.28 11.23
N ALA A 17 -3.39 3.29 10.33
CA ALA A 17 -3.77 2.16 9.49
C ALA A 17 -2.90 2.07 8.20
N VAL A 18 -1.59 1.96 8.39
CA VAL A 18 -0.59 1.89 7.29
C VAL A 18 0.25 0.62 7.38
N ALA A 19 0.83 0.19 6.26
CA ALA A 19 1.79 -0.92 6.25
C ALA A 19 3.06 -0.58 7.07
N PRO A 20 3.79 -1.58 7.59
CA PRO A 20 4.97 -1.34 8.43
C PRO A 20 6.18 -0.79 7.67
N GLN A 21 6.22 -0.93 6.34
CA GLN A 21 7.31 -0.50 5.48
C GLN A 21 6.87 0.71 4.63
N PRO A 22 7.14 1.95 5.08
CA PRO A 22 6.84 3.14 4.29
C PRO A 22 7.80 3.25 3.10
N VAL A 23 7.27 3.52 1.92
CA VAL A 23 8.03 3.66 0.67
C VAL A 23 8.01 5.11 0.17
N ARG A 24 8.98 5.47 -0.68
CA ARG A 24 8.93 6.74 -1.42
C ARG A 24 7.97 6.63 -2.62
N ASN A 25 7.44 7.75 -3.09
CA ASN A 25 6.60 7.75 -4.30
C ASN A 25 7.33 7.15 -5.52
N ALA A 26 8.61 7.45 -5.70
CA ALA A 26 9.42 6.87 -6.78
C ALA A 26 9.53 5.33 -6.71
N GLU A 27 9.63 4.79 -5.49
CA GLU A 27 9.64 3.34 -5.25
C GLU A 27 8.26 2.73 -5.51
N TYR A 28 7.19 3.41 -5.12
CA TYR A 28 5.82 3.01 -5.48
C TYR A 28 5.62 2.96 -6.99
N THR A 29 6.00 4.02 -7.71
CA THR A 29 5.85 4.11 -9.16
C THR A 29 6.67 3.03 -9.88
N SER A 30 7.92 2.81 -9.49
CA SER A 30 8.77 1.78 -10.10
C SER A 30 8.28 0.36 -9.80
N THR A 31 7.82 0.10 -8.57
CA THR A 31 7.24 -1.20 -8.20
C THR A 31 5.96 -1.47 -8.98
N LEU A 32 5.07 -0.48 -9.08
CA LEU A 32 3.84 -0.59 -9.87
C LEU A 32 4.13 -0.86 -11.35
N ALA A 33 5.08 -0.13 -11.93
CA ALA A 33 5.53 -0.33 -13.31
C ALA A 33 6.04 -1.76 -13.54
N ALA A 34 6.87 -2.28 -12.63
CA ALA A 34 7.38 -3.64 -12.68
C ALA A 34 6.26 -4.68 -12.58
N VAL A 35 5.32 -4.53 -11.64
CA VAL A 35 4.18 -5.45 -11.46
C VAL A 35 3.28 -5.49 -12.69
N LEU A 36 3.05 -4.35 -13.33
CA LEU A 36 2.22 -4.25 -14.54
C LEU A 36 2.96 -4.60 -15.84
N HIS A 37 4.29 -4.74 -15.79
CA HIS A 37 5.16 -4.87 -16.97
C HIS A 37 5.01 -3.68 -17.93
N ARG A 38 4.86 -2.48 -17.37
CA ARG A 38 4.69 -1.23 -18.12
C ARG A 38 5.67 -0.19 -17.58
N PRO A 39 6.77 0.13 -18.29
CA PRO A 39 7.80 1.01 -17.77
C PRO A 39 7.28 2.43 -17.51
N ALA A 40 7.61 3.00 -16.34
CA ALA A 40 7.24 4.36 -15.93
C ALA A 40 8.33 5.37 -16.29
N VAL A 41 8.56 5.56 -17.60
CA VAL A 41 9.66 6.40 -18.13
C VAL A 41 9.37 7.89 -18.02
N LEU A 42 8.10 8.29 -18.20
CA LEU A 42 7.70 9.69 -18.19
C LEU A 42 7.11 10.06 -16.82
N PRO A 43 7.70 11.04 -16.08
CA PRO A 43 7.12 11.55 -14.86
C PRO A 43 5.79 12.26 -15.18
N VAL A 44 4.80 12.10 -14.30
CA VAL A 44 3.51 12.79 -14.45
C VAL A 44 3.73 14.29 -14.26
N PRO A 45 3.40 15.15 -15.25
CA PRO A 45 3.49 16.59 -15.08
C PRO A 45 2.60 17.07 -13.93
N SER A 46 3.07 18.03 -13.14
CA SER A 46 2.31 18.59 -12.01
C SER A 46 0.96 19.23 -12.40
N LEU A 47 0.80 19.56 -13.68
CA LEU A 47 -0.43 20.04 -14.29
C LEU A 47 -1.54 18.97 -14.32
N GLY A 48 -1.19 17.70 -14.49
CA GLY A 48 -2.16 16.60 -14.58
C GLY A 48 -3.01 16.44 -13.32
N PRO A 49 -2.41 16.26 -12.13
CA PRO A 49 -3.16 16.20 -10.88
C PRO A 49 -3.97 17.47 -10.59
N ARG A 50 -3.46 18.65 -10.94
CA ARG A 50 -4.20 19.92 -10.75
C ARG A 50 -5.44 20.03 -11.62
N LEU A 51 -5.38 19.54 -12.87
CA LEU A 51 -6.53 19.50 -13.77
C LEU A 51 -7.56 18.46 -13.35
N LEU A 52 -7.11 17.29 -12.87
CA LEU A 52 -7.99 16.18 -12.52
C LEU A 52 -8.60 16.29 -11.11
N LEU A 53 -7.82 16.76 -10.14
CA LEU A 53 -8.19 16.77 -8.71
C LEU A 53 -8.38 18.20 -8.16
N GLY A 54 -8.20 19.23 -9.00
CA GLY A 54 -8.13 20.62 -8.56
C GLY A 54 -6.83 20.97 -7.83
N GLY A 55 -6.63 22.26 -7.53
CA GLY A 55 -5.42 22.75 -6.86
C GLY A 55 -5.19 22.16 -5.47
N GLN A 56 -6.26 21.95 -4.71
CA GLN A 56 -6.20 21.41 -3.35
C GLN A 56 -5.99 19.90 -3.35
N GLY A 57 -6.72 19.13 -4.17
CA GLY A 57 -6.50 17.69 -4.31
C GLY A 57 -5.10 17.33 -4.82
N ALA A 58 -4.55 18.14 -5.73
CA ALA A 58 -3.15 17.98 -6.13
C ALA A 58 -2.18 18.18 -4.96
N ARG A 59 -2.41 19.17 -4.09
CA ARG A 59 -1.52 19.47 -2.96
C ARG A 59 -1.66 18.48 -1.81
N GLU A 60 -2.89 18.14 -1.44
CA GLU A 60 -3.23 17.38 -0.23
C GLU A 60 -3.27 15.86 -0.44
N LEU A 61 -3.44 15.40 -1.68
CA LEU A 61 -3.48 13.96 -1.99
C LEU A 61 -2.32 13.54 -2.89
N ALA A 62 -2.16 14.18 -4.05
CA ALA A 62 -1.16 13.75 -5.03
C ALA A 62 0.28 14.10 -4.62
N CYS A 63 0.48 15.27 -4.02
CA CYS A 63 1.80 15.78 -3.60
C CYS A 63 2.01 15.70 -2.09
N ALA A 64 1.04 15.21 -1.32
CA ALA A 64 1.22 15.04 0.11
C ALA A 64 2.29 13.97 0.39
N SER A 65 3.19 14.28 1.31
CA SER A 65 4.25 13.37 1.73
C SER A 65 4.17 13.19 3.23
N GLN A 66 3.85 11.97 3.65
CA GLN A 66 3.80 11.59 5.05
C GLN A 66 4.54 10.28 5.24
N ARG A 67 5.56 10.28 6.12
CA ARG A 67 6.25 9.07 6.55
C ARG A 67 5.61 8.57 7.85
N VAL A 68 4.52 7.82 7.72
CA VAL A 68 3.73 7.34 8.86
C VAL A 68 4.16 5.92 9.25
N ALA A 69 4.20 5.64 10.56
CA ALA A 69 4.50 4.30 11.09
C ALA A 69 3.32 3.75 11.91
N PRO A 70 2.98 2.45 11.80
CA PRO A 70 1.86 1.83 12.50
C PRO A 70 2.25 1.38 13.92
N ARG A 71 2.83 2.28 14.73
CA ARG A 71 3.46 1.95 16.03
C ARG A 71 2.56 1.15 16.97
N LYS A 72 1.29 1.55 17.14
CA LYS A 72 0.33 0.84 18.01
C LYS A 72 0.01 -0.57 17.50
N LEU A 73 -0.16 -0.74 16.19
CA LEU A 73 -0.41 -2.05 15.59
C LEU A 73 0.82 -2.97 15.76
N VAL A 74 2.03 -2.45 15.58
CA VAL A 74 3.28 -3.20 15.80
C VAL A 74 3.42 -3.60 17.27
N ALA A 75 3.25 -2.67 18.20
CA ALA A 75 3.31 -2.95 19.64
C ALA A 75 2.26 -3.98 20.08
N ALA A 76 1.08 -3.95 19.47
CA ALA A 76 0.02 -4.92 19.72
C ALA A 76 0.21 -6.25 18.95
N GLY A 77 1.36 -6.48 18.32
CA GLY A 77 1.67 -7.72 17.59
C GLY A 77 0.76 -7.97 16.39
N HIS A 78 0.27 -6.92 15.72
CA HIS A 78 -0.60 -7.06 14.55
C HIS A 78 0.12 -7.77 13.41
N ARG A 79 -0.50 -8.85 12.90
CA ARG A 79 -0.02 -9.55 11.70
C ARG A 79 -0.57 -8.85 10.46
N PHE A 80 0.32 -8.21 9.70
CA PHE A 80 -0.01 -7.58 8.43
C PHE A 80 -0.09 -8.64 7.34
N ARG A 81 -1.23 -8.71 6.64
CA ARG A 81 -1.42 -9.66 5.53
C ARG A 81 -0.50 -9.38 4.34
N GLN A 82 -0.25 -8.09 4.08
CA GLN A 82 0.58 -7.61 2.98
C GLN A 82 1.52 -6.52 3.53
N PRO A 83 2.62 -6.90 4.22
CA PRO A 83 3.56 -5.93 4.78
C PRO A 83 4.46 -5.27 3.72
N ASP A 84 4.64 -5.95 2.59
CA ASP A 84 5.46 -5.54 1.45
C ASP A 84 4.59 -4.99 0.31
N LEU A 85 5.08 -3.94 -0.35
CA LEU A 85 4.38 -3.27 -1.43
C LEU A 85 4.24 -4.15 -2.68
N THR A 86 5.28 -4.90 -3.04
CA THR A 86 5.27 -5.73 -4.25
C THR A 86 4.20 -6.82 -4.15
N GLN A 87 4.15 -7.52 -3.01
CA GLN A 87 3.14 -8.53 -2.74
C GLN A 87 1.72 -7.94 -2.73
N ALA A 88 1.54 -6.77 -2.10
CA ALA A 88 0.26 -6.08 -2.08
C ALA A 88 -0.23 -5.75 -3.50
N LEU A 89 0.64 -5.14 -4.32
CA LEU A 89 0.30 -4.77 -5.70
C LEU A 89 0.02 -5.99 -6.58
N ARG A 90 0.83 -7.06 -6.47
CA ARG A 90 0.57 -8.30 -7.20
C ARG A 90 -0.78 -8.90 -6.82
N HIS A 91 -1.11 -8.92 -5.54
CA HIS A 91 -2.40 -9.42 -5.08
C HIS A 91 -3.57 -8.60 -5.62
N LEU A 92 -3.52 -7.28 -5.49
CA LEU A 92 -4.59 -6.37 -5.92
C LEU A 92 -4.79 -6.34 -7.44
N LEU A 93 -3.73 -6.52 -8.22
CA LEU A 93 -3.76 -6.44 -9.68
C LEU A 93 -3.87 -7.81 -10.35
N GLY A 94 -4.15 -8.88 -9.59
CA GLY A 94 -4.28 -10.23 -10.13
C GLY A 94 -2.99 -10.80 -10.73
N ARG A 95 -1.83 -10.32 -10.28
CA ARG A 95 -0.49 -10.78 -10.67
C ARG A 95 0.17 -11.66 -9.59
N GLY A 96 -0.62 -12.14 -8.64
CA GLY A 96 -0.20 -13.16 -7.69
C GLY A 96 -0.05 -14.50 -8.38
N GLN A 97 0.91 -15.33 -7.96
CA GLN A 97 0.99 -16.69 -8.47
C GLN A 97 -0.33 -17.39 -8.16
N SER A 98 -1.03 -17.89 -9.19
CA SER A 98 -2.03 -18.91 -9.01
C SER A 98 -1.33 -20.06 -8.31
N THR A 99 -1.68 -20.33 -7.05
CA THR A 99 -1.38 -21.62 -6.42
C THR A 99 -2.16 -22.69 -7.18
N VAL A 100 -1.58 -23.14 -8.28
CA VAL A 100 -1.78 -24.44 -8.91
C VAL A 100 -0.36 -25.02 -8.84
N ARG A 101 -0.04 -26.12 -8.15
CA ARG A 101 -0.77 -27.30 -7.67
C ARG A 101 0.24 -28.16 -6.88
N ALA A 102 -0.22 -29.15 -6.12
CA ALA A 102 0.47 -30.44 -6.12
C ALA A 102 -0.56 -31.57 -6.29
N PRO A 103 -0.34 -32.51 -7.24
CA PRO A 103 -1.13 -33.74 -7.38
C PRO A 103 -0.63 -34.83 -6.43
N GLY A 104 -1.56 -35.67 -5.96
CA GLY A 104 -1.28 -37.05 -5.56
C GLY A 104 -0.46 -37.27 -4.29
N GLY A 105 -1.16 -37.62 -3.20
CA GLY A 105 -0.63 -38.42 -2.10
C GLY A 105 -1.55 -39.62 -1.93
N ARG A 106 -0.95 -40.80 -1.79
CA ARG A 106 -1.53 -42.16 -1.97
C ARG A 106 -2.72 -42.47 -1.07
#